data_AF-A0A087UIT5-F1
#
_entry.id   AF-A0A087UIT5-F1
#
_cell.length_a   1.000
_cell.length_b   1.000
_cell.length_c   1.000
_cell.angle_alpha   90.00
_cell.angle_beta   90.00
_cell.angle_gamma   90.00
#
_symmetry.space_group_name_H-M   'P 1'
#
loop_
_entity.id
_entity.type
_entity.pdbx_description
1 polymer ?
#
loop_
_entity_poly.entity_id
_entity_poly.type
_entity_poly.pdbx_seq_one_letter_code
_entity_poly.pdbx_strand_id
1 'polypeptide(L)'
;MVALNYQTLDLGMQLNLGIFEYNGRCGYLLKPDFMRRTDRKFDPFIESTVDGIIAGTVSVKIISGQFLSDKRVSTYVEVDMYGLPADTVRRRFRTKTVPNNGIDPVYDEEPFVFKKVVLPDLACLRIAVNDDNGKLLG
;
A
#
# COMPACT_ATOMS: atom_id res chain seq x y z
N MET A 1 -2.20 8.08 -20.43
CA MET A 1 -2.67 8.90 -19.28
C MET A 1 -3.79 8.13 -18.63
N VAL A 2 -3.72 7.89 -17.32
CA VAL A 2 -4.78 7.18 -16.57
C VAL A 2 -5.57 8.25 -15.82
N ALA A 3 -6.72 8.64 -16.36
CA ALA A 3 -7.54 9.73 -15.81
C ALA A 3 -8.42 9.24 -14.66
N LEU A 4 -8.59 10.08 -13.63
CA LEU A 4 -9.40 9.81 -12.44
C LEU A 4 -10.29 11.00 -12.09
N ASN A 5 -11.34 10.74 -11.32
CA ASN A 5 -12.30 11.74 -10.83
C ASN A 5 -11.80 12.42 -9.55
N TYR A 6 -11.17 13.59 -9.67
CA TYR A 6 -10.59 14.34 -8.52
C TYR A 6 -11.61 14.76 -7.46
N GLN A 7 -12.90 14.83 -7.79
CA GLN A 7 -13.98 15.13 -6.87
C GLN A 7 -14.30 13.98 -5.89
N THR A 8 -13.78 12.77 -6.13
CA THR A 8 -14.06 11.58 -5.31
C THR A 8 -12.76 11.04 -4.72
N LEU A 9 -12.59 11.16 -3.40
CA LEU A 9 -11.41 10.64 -2.67
C LEU A 9 -11.53 9.14 -2.34
N ASP A 10 -11.87 8.34 -3.34
CA ASP A 10 -11.88 6.88 -3.23
C ASP A 10 -10.45 6.31 -3.18
N LEU A 11 -10.35 4.98 -3.05
CA LEU A 11 -9.05 4.29 -3.00
C LEU A 11 -8.16 4.61 -4.21
N GLY A 12 -8.73 4.73 -5.41
CA GLY A 12 -7.97 5.02 -6.62
C GLY A 12 -7.35 6.42 -6.55
N MET A 13 -8.12 7.40 -6.09
CA MET A 13 -7.63 8.76 -5.90
C MET A 13 -6.62 8.86 -4.74
N GLN A 14 -6.84 8.16 -3.63
CA GLN A 14 -5.88 8.11 -2.51
C GLN A 14 -4.51 7.58 -2.97
N LEU A 15 -4.49 6.48 -3.72
CA LEU A 15 -3.26 5.91 -4.28
C LEU A 15 -2.59 6.88 -5.26
N ASN A 16 -3.39 7.51 -6.13
CA ASN A 16 -2.88 8.49 -7.10
C ASN A 16 -2.20 9.68 -6.41
N LEU A 17 -2.86 10.29 -5.43
CA LEU A 17 -2.31 11.43 -4.70
C LEU A 17 -1.03 11.06 -3.94
N GLY A 18 -1.01 9.89 -3.27
CA GLY A 18 0.17 9.41 -2.55
C GLY A 18 1.36 9.10 -3.47
N ILE A 19 1.12 8.48 -4.63
CA ILE A 19 2.20 8.13 -5.58
C ILE A 19 2.74 9.39 -6.29
N PHE A 20 1.89 10.34 -6.67
CA PHE A 20 2.35 11.57 -7.33
C PHE A 20 2.92 12.62 -6.37
N GLU A 21 2.97 12.33 -5.06
CA GLU A 21 3.76 13.11 -4.13
C GLU A 21 5.27 13.01 -4.42
N TYR A 22 5.71 11.84 -4.89
CA TYR A 22 7.09 11.58 -5.25
C TYR A 22 7.54 12.40 -6.48
N ASN A 23 8.86 12.45 -6.70
CA ASN A 23 9.50 13.24 -7.75
C ASN A 23 9.12 14.73 -7.70
N GLY A 24 9.10 15.29 -6.49
CA GLY A 24 8.89 16.72 -6.25
C GLY A 24 7.49 17.21 -6.64
N ARG A 25 6.46 16.37 -6.57
CA ARG A 25 5.07 16.72 -6.90
C ARG A 25 4.87 17.30 -8.31
N CYS A 26 5.75 16.96 -9.26
CA CYS A 26 5.66 17.52 -10.62
C CYS A 26 4.56 16.89 -11.48
N GLY A 27 3.90 15.81 -11.00
CA GLY A 27 2.89 15.08 -11.74
C GLY A 27 3.44 14.07 -12.76
N TYR A 28 4.77 13.86 -12.79
CA TYR A 28 5.42 12.89 -13.68
C TYR A 28 6.27 11.90 -12.89
N LEU A 29 6.14 10.62 -13.24
CA LEU A 29 6.98 9.54 -12.74
C LEU A 29 7.55 8.77 -13.93
N LEU A 30 8.86 8.52 -13.89
CA LEU A 30 9.52 7.72 -14.92
C LEU A 30 9.12 6.26 -14.74
N LYS A 31 8.66 5.63 -15.82
CA LYS A 31 8.36 4.19 -15.81
C LYS A 31 9.63 3.37 -15.53
N PRO A 32 9.51 2.20 -14.88
CA PRO A 32 10.63 1.28 -14.72
C PRO A 32 11.28 0.89 -16.05
N ASP A 33 12.56 0.53 -16.02
CA ASP A 33 13.39 0.36 -17.22
C ASP A 33 12.86 -0.68 -18.21
N PHE A 34 12.42 -1.83 -17.71
CA PHE A 34 11.87 -2.91 -18.53
C PHE A 34 10.57 -2.52 -19.26
N MET A 35 9.83 -1.49 -18.81
CA MET A 35 8.65 -0.97 -19.51
C MET A 35 8.99 0.07 -20.58
N ARG A 36 10.24 0.54 -20.62
CA ARG A 36 10.73 1.54 -21.58
C ARG A 36 11.56 0.91 -22.71
N ARG A 37 12.14 -0.26 -22.46
CA ARG A 37 12.97 -1.01 -23.41
C ARG A 37 12.16 -1.63 -24.54
N THR A 38 12.54 -1.35 -25.78
CA THR A 38 11.88 -1.88 -27.00
C THR A 38 12.29 -3.31 -27.32
N ASP A 39 13.44 -3.75 -26.82
CA ASP A 39 14.00 -5.09 -27.01
C ASP A 39 13.46 -6.12 -26.01
N ARG A 40 12.62 -5.70 -25.07
CA ARG A 40 11.99 -6.57 -24.07
C ARG A 40 10.47 -6.61 -24.23
N LYS A 41 9.90 -7.81 -24.11
CA LYS A 41 8.45 -8.00 -23.97
C LYS A 41 8.11 -8.13 -22.49
N PHE A 42 7.08 -7.43 -22.06
CA PHE A 42 6.59 -7.45 -20.69
C PHE A 42 5.15 -7.97 -20.66
N ASP A 43 4.92 -9.04 -19.91
CA ASP A 43 3.58 -9.56 -19.62
C ASP A 43 3.17 -9.09 -18.21
N PRO A 44 2.16 -8.20 -18.08
CA PRO A 44 1.71 -7.71 -16.79
C PRO A 44 1.00 -8.77 -15.94
N PHE A 45 0.65 -9.94 -16.49
CA PHE A 45 -0.01 -11.03 -15.76
C PHE A 45 0.94 -12.15 -15.34
N ILE A 46 2.25 -11.94 -15.49
CA ILE A 46 3.26 -12.92 -15.11
C ILE A 46 3.26 -13.15 -13.59
N GLU A 47 3.17 -14.43 -13.19
CA GLU A 47 3.25 -14.85 -11.78
C GLU A 47 4.67 -15.30 -11.38
N SER A 48 5.52 -15.59 -12.37
CA SER A 48 6.92 -15.93 -12.21
C SER A 48 7.82 -14.68 -12.18
N THR A 49 9.07 -14.85 -11.75
CA THR A 49 10.06 -13.78 -11.78
C THR A 49 10.38 -13.42 -13.24
N VAL A 50 10.34 -12.13 -13.56
CA VAL A 50 10.74 -11.63 -14.87
C VAL A 50 12.27 -11.67 -14.97
N ASP A 51 12.79 -12.15 -16.10
CA ASP A 51 14.25 -12.22 -16.32
C ASP A 51 14.91 -10.82 -16.19
N GLY A 52 15.93 -10.74 -15.34
CA GLY A 52 16.58 -9.48 -14.97
C GLY A 52 15.86 -8.61 -13.93
N ILE A 53 14.76 -9.08 -13.33
CA ILE A 53 14.06 -8.41 -12.21
C ILE A 53 14.25 -9.24 -10.94
N ILE A 54 14.75 -8.58 -9.89
CA ILE A 54 14.94 -9.22 -8.58
C ILE A 54 13.65 -9.09 -7.80
N ALA A 55 12.96 -10.23 -7.59
CA ALA A 55 11.80 -10.26 -6.72
C ALA A 55 12.19 -9.99 -5.26
N GLY A 56 11.33 -9.27 -4.55
CA GLY A 56 11.55 -8.87 -3.16
C GLY A 56 10.65 -9.59 -2.17
N THR A 57 11.02 -9.50 -0.89
CA THR A 57 10.17 -9.85 0.26
C THR A 57 9.99 -8.61 1.11
N VAL A 58 8.76 -8.29 1.48
CA VAL A 58 8.44 -7.15 2.37
C VAL A 58 7.79 -7.69 3.64
N SER A 59 8.32 -7.29 4.79
CA SER A 59 7.77 -7.62 6.12
C SER A 59 7.40 -6.34 6.84
N VAL A 60 6.16 -6.23 7.29
CA VAL A 60 5.61 -5.02 7.93
C VAL A 60 5.10 -5.39 9.31
N LYS A 61 5.77 -4.89 10.35
CA LYS A 61 5.31 -5.02 11.74
C LYS A 61 4.65 -3.72 12.20
N ILE A 62 3.37 -3.79 12.52
CA ILE A 62 2.65 -2.66 13.12
C ILE A 62 2.85 -2.71 14.63
N ILE A 63 3.60 -1.73 15.16
CA ILE A 63 3.96 -1.69 16.58
C ILE A 63 2.89 -0.94 17.37
N SER A 64 2.66 0.34 17.06
CA SER A 64 1.72 1.21 17.77
C SER A 64 1.27 2.38 16.88
N GLY A 65 0.30 3.15 17.35
CA GLY A 65 -0.11 4.44 16.77
C GLY A 65 -0.04 5.56 17.80
N GLN A 66 -0.01 6.82 17.35
CA GLN A 66 0.00 8.01 18.20
C GLN A 66 -0.99 9.06 17.69
N PHE A 67 -1.73 9.69 18.61
CA PHE A 67 -2.65 10.80 18.33
C PHE A 67 -3.62 10.53 17.16
N LEU A 68 -4.17 9.32 17.09
CA LEU A 68 -5.05 8.89 16.01
C LEU A 68 -6.43 9.55 16.07
N SER A 69 -6.89 9.93 17.27
CA SER A 69 -8.15 10.64 17.46
C SER A 69 -8.15 11.44 18.76
N ASP A 70 -8.88 12.55 18.76
CA ASP A 70 -9.26 13.34 19.93
C ASP A 70 -10.31 12.62 20.82
N LYS A 71 -10.91 11.54 20.32
CA LYS A 71 -11.92 10.73 21.00
C LYS A 71 -11.35 9.37 21.40
N ARG A 72 -12.00 8.74 22.40
CA ARG A 72 -11.75 7.35 22.77
C ARG A 72 -12.41 6.42 21.76
N VAL A 73 -11.75 6.21 20.63
CA VAL A 73 -12.17 5.27 19.58
C VAL A 73 -11.36 3.98 19.67
N SER A 74 -11.95 2.89 19.20
CA SER A 74 -11.22 1.64 18.99
C SER A 74 -10.62 1.66 17.59
N THR A 75 -9.38 1.23 17.41
CA THR A 75 -8.68 1.35 16.12
C THR A 75 -8.04 0.03 15.69
N TYR A 76 -7.91 -0.17 14.38
CA TYR A 76 -7.11 -1.24 13.78
C TYR A 76 -6.37 -0.71 12.54
N VAL A 77 -5.31 -1.41 12.15
CA VAL A 77 -4.48 -1.04 10.99
C VAL A 77 -4.61 -2.11 9.91
N GLU A 78 -4.84 -1.68 8.68
CA GLU A 78 -4.78 -2.52 7.48
C GLU A 78 -3.52 -2.21 6.69
N VAL A 79 -2.91 -3.25 6.13
CA VAL A 79 -1.72 -3.15 5.28
C VAL A 79 -2.00 -3.85 3.96
N ASP A 80 -2.10 -3.06 2.91
CA ASP A 80 -2.36 -3.53 1.55
C ASP A 80 -1.12 -3.31 0.67
N MET A 81 -1.01 -4.09 -0.41
CA MET A 81 -0.05 -3.86 -1.48
C MET A 81 -0.78 -3.78 -2.82
N TYR A 82 -0.41 -2.82 -3.65
CA TYR A 82 -0.97 -2.58 -4.99
C TYR A 82 0.16 -2.56 -6.00
N GLY A 83 0.04 -3.31 -7.09
CA GLY A 83 1.08 -3.40 -8.12
C GLY A 83 0.60 -4.24 -9.29
N LEU A 84 1.41 -5.21 -9.71
CA LEU A 84 0.92 -6.25 -10.62
C LEU A 84 -0.23 -7.04 -9.99
N PRO A 85 -1.07 -7.72 -10.79
CA PRO A 85 -2.07 -8.65 -10.28
C PRO A 85 -1.48 -9.69 -9.31
N ALA A 86 -0.29 -10.21 -9.61
CA ALA A 86 0.42 -11.17 -8.75
C ALA A 86 0.93 -10.56 -7.43
N ASP A 87 1.20 -9.25 -7.40
CA ASP A 87 1.73 -8.54 -6.23
C ASP A 87 0.63 -7.88 -5.39
N THR A 88 -0.57 -7.75 -5.96
CA THR A 88 -1.68 -7.04 -5.32
C THR A 88 -2.31 -7.90 -4.24
N VAL A 89 -2.26 -7.41 -3.00
CA VAL A 89 -2.85 -8.04 -1.82
C VAL A 89 -3.70 -7.01 -1.11
N ARG A 90 -5.01 -7.27 -1.02
CA ARG A 90 -5.99 -6.35 -0.43
C ARG A 90 -6.77 -7.02 0.68
N ARG A 91 -7.06 -6.31 1.76
CA ARG A 91 -7.94 -6.74 2.88
C ARG A 91 -7.52 -8.08 3.50
N ARG A 92 -6.24 -8.45 3.38
CA ARG A 92 -5.69 -9.70 3.93
C ARG A 92 -5.00 -9.46 5.27
N PHE A 93 -4.24 -8.39 5.38
CA PHE A 93 -3.44 -8.07 6.55
C PHE A 93 -4.11 -6.96 7.33
N ARG A 94 -4.58 -7.31 8.51
CA ARG A 94 -5.26 -6.43 9.44
C ARG A 94 -4.83 -6.80 10.85
N THR A 95 -4.50 -5.80 11.67
CA THR A 95 -4.22 -6.01 13.08
C THR A 95 -5.50 -6.31 13.85
N LYS A 96 -5.38 -6.87 15.06
CA LYS A 96 -6.45 -6.77 16.04
C LYS A 96 -6.84 -5.31 16.31
N THR A 97 -8.09 -5.13 16.71
CA THR A 97 -8.60 -3.83 17.16
C THR A 97 -8.17 -3.56 18.60
N VAL A 98 -7.56 -2.42 18.85
CA VAL A 98 -7.28 -1.92 20.21
C VAL A 98 -8.49 -1.10 20.67
N PRO A 99 -9.19 -1.50 21.74
CA PRO A 99 -10.44 -0.86 22.14
C PRO A 99 -10.21 0.46 22.88
N ASN A 100 -11.02 1.48 22.58
CA ASN A 100 -11.12 2.73 23.34
C ASN A 100 -9.79 3.47 23.60
N ASN A 101 -8.78 3.30 22.74
CA ASN A 101 -7.51 4.02 22.82
C ASN A 101 -7.18 4.69 21.48
N GLY A 102 -7.45 5.99 21.40
CA GLY A 102 -7.13 6.84 20.25
C GLY A 102 -5.82 7.63 20.38
N ILE A 103 -5.12 7.57 21.52
CA ILE A 103 -3.95 8.40 21.80
C ILE A 103 -2.65 7.63 21.57
N ASP A 104 -2.55 6.40 22.07
CA ASP A 104 -1.32 5.60 22.02
C ASP A 104 -1.56 4.07 21.92
N PRO A 105 -2.45 3.58 21.04
CA PRO A 105 -2.72 2.15 20.94
C PRO A 105 -1.47 1.36 20.54
N VAL A 106 -1.26 0.22 21.20
CA VAL A 106 -0.19 -0.74 20.87
C VAL A 106 -0.83 -1.97 20.23
N TYR A 107 -0.38 -2.29 19.01
CA TYR A 107 -0.85 -3.46 18.26
C TYR A 107 0.12 -4.64 18.44
N ASP A 108 1.41 -4.40 18.21
CA ASP A 108 2.57 -5.30 18.41
C ASP A 108 2.32 -6.79 18.08
N GLU A 109 1.72 -7.05 16.92
CA GLU A 109 1.45 -8.42 16.44
C GLU A 109 2.58 -8.96 15.55
N GLU A 110 2.46 -10.22 15.15
CA GLU A 110 3.37 -10.83 14.17
C GLU A 110 3.41 -10.01 12.86
N PRO A 111 4.59 -9.89 12.21
CA PRO A 111 4.70 -9.11 10.98
C PRO A 111 3.83 -9.66 9.85
N PHE A 112 3.27 -8.75 9.05
CA PHE A 112 2.63 -9.06 7.80
C PHE A 112 3.70 -9.29 6.72
N VAL A 113 3.72 -10.48 6.13
CA VAL A 113 4.77 -10.89 5.18
C VAL A 113 4.23 -11.02 3.76
N PHE A 114 4.67 -10.13 2.89
CA PHE A 114 4.53 -10.21 1.44
C PHE A 114 5.71 -11.04 0.91
N LYS A 115 5.53 -12.36 0.88
CA LYS A 115 6.59 -13.35 0.62
C LYS A 115 7.26 -13.24 -0.75
N LYS A 116 6.53 -12.75 -1.75
CA LYS A 116 7.02 -12.61 -3.11
C LYS A 116 6.37 -11.39 -3.75
N VAL A 117 7.17 -10.36 -3.96
CA VAL A 117 6.84 -9.19 -4.77
C VAL A 117 7.61 -9.34 -6.06
N VAL A 118 6.92 -9.76 -7.12
CA VAL A 118 7.46 -10.02 -8.46
C VAL A 118 8.09 -8.75 -9.02
N LEU A 119 7.45 -7.60 -8.83
CA LEU A 119 7.87 -6.34 -9.41
C LEU A 119 7.82 -5.17 -8.41
N PRO A 120 8.84 -5.07 -7.53
CA PRO A 120 8.86 -4.05 -6.49
C PRO A 120 8.75 -2.61 -7.01
N ASP A 121 9.35 -2.30 -8.16
CA ASP A 121 9.33 -0.95 -8.76
C ASP A 121 7.93 -0.46 -9.16
N LEU A 122 6.95 -1.37 -9.30
CA LEU A 122 5.54 -1.02 -9.54
C LEU A 122 4.65 -1.23 -8.31
N ALA A 123 5.19 -1.80 -7.23
CA ALA A 123 4.43 -2.09 -6.03
C ALA A 123 4.39 -0.87 -5.10
N CYS A 124 3.22 -0.58 -4.57
CA CYS A 124 2.96 0.43 -3.55
C CYS A 124 2.39 -0.26 -2.33
N LEU A 125 3.03 -0.04 -1.17
CA LEU A 125 2.49 -0.43 0.13
C LEU A 125 1.55 0.68 0.63
N ARG A 126 0.37 0.31 1.15
CA ARG A 126 -0.57 1.23 1.77
C ARG A 126 -0.85 0.76 3.19
N ILE A 127 -0.57 1.62 4.17
CA ILE A 127 -0.96 1.45 5.56
C ILE A 127 -2.15 2.36 5.80
N ALA A 128 -3.22 1.83 6.38
CA ALA A 128 -4.42 2.60 6.69
C ALA A 128 -4.94 2.27 8.08
N VAL A 129 -5.22 3.30 8.86
CA VAL A 129 -5.79 3.21 10.20
C VAL A 129 -7.29 3.44 10.09
N ASN A 130 -8.08 2.53 10.64
CA ASN A 130 -9.52 2.64 10.67
C ASN A 130 -10.04 2.58 12.11
N ASP A 131 -11.19 3.20 12.35
CA ASP A 131 -11.95 2.95 13.57
C ASP A 131 -12.73 1.62 13.49
N ASP A 132 -13.34 1.18 14.59
CA ASP A 132 -14.14 -0.05 14.68
C ASP A 132 -15.40 -0.06 13.80
N ASN A 133 -15.86 1.09 13.33
CA ASN A 133 -16.97 1.20 12.37
C ASN A 133 -16.48 1.10 10.91
N GLY A 134 -15.18 0.90 10.69
CA GLY A 134 -14.57 0.84 9.37
C GLY A 134 -14.41 2.22 8.72
N LYS A 135 -14.50 3.29 9.49
CA LYS A 135 -14.20 4.65 9.01
C LYS A 135 -12.68 4.82 8.96
N LEU A 136 -12.19 5.28 7.81
CA LEU A 136 -10.79 5.64 7.63
C LEU A 136 -10.42 6.86 8.52
N LEU A 137 -9.37 6.71 9.30
CA LEU A 137 -8.77 7.77 10.12
C LEU A 137 -7.56 8.40 9.43
N GLY A 138 -6.76 7.60 8.73
CA GLY A 138 -5.55 8.02 8.02
C GLY A 138 -4.88 6.88 7.27
#